data_AF-A0A2H3D9K7-F1
#
_entry.id   AF-A0A2H3D9K7-F1
#
_cell.length_a   1.000
_cell.length_b   1.000
_cell.length_c   1.000
_cell.angle_alpha   90.00
_cell.angle_beta   90.00
_cell.angle_gamma   90.00
#
_symmetry.space_group_name_H-M   'P 1'
#
loop_
_entity.id
_entity.type
_entity.pdbx_description
1 polymer ?
#
loop_
_entity_poly.entity_id
_entity_poly.type
_entity_poly.pdbx_seq_one_letter_code
_entity_poly.pdbx_strand_id
1 'polypeptide(L)'
;MFPQAYLLLLAVGANAQKYWFSLYSSGDSYTQTGFTTTGTRPAVGNPLGNPPYPGWTSSGGQNWVDYVTAVDNTSLVLTYNLAYGGATISADLVAPFDPTVLSLTDQVNQFLSSYASKPSTTPWNSADTLFSVWIGINDIGNSYYLGGTSSTRREATGLISLSDVGARNFLFLNVPPVDRSPLMLAQSTWSQETEKSVIEGFNSKLTARAASLKANHSDVTTWIWDSNAAFTAILDNPTAYGFEDATTFGDDPGVFWINNLHPTILPGPAHEYFGQDVADNRKTPQYFIRDREFGKWSAAEGESKVGSWDLCAEMPTGPVSELFLINLVFFSVSHDATFLLAIPFTGWGWLNFAMIPGLD
;
A
#
# COMPACT_ATOMS: atom_id res chain seq x y z
N MET A 1 -0.34 0.23 -56.98
CA MET A 1 0.14 -0.74 -55.98
C MET A 1 0.62 0.10 -54.80
N PHE A 2 -0.25 0.31 -53.80
CA PHE A 2 0.04 1.12 -52.61
C PHE A 2 0.33 0.16 -51.44
N PRO A 3 1.35 0.39 -50.61
CA PRO A 3 1.61 -0.48 -49.48
C PRO A 3 0.56 -0.24 -48.38
N GLN A 4 -0.04 -1.33 -47.91
CA GLN A 4 -0.89 -1.34 -46.72
C GLN A 4 -0.06 -0.92 -45.52
N ALA A 5 -0.39 0.25 -44.95
CA ALA A 5 0.06 0.62 -43.62
C ALA A 5 -0.63 -0.34 -42.63
N TYR A 6 0.15 -1.19 -41.98
CA TYR A 6 -0.29 -1.91 -40.80
C TYR A 6 -0.51 -0.87 -39.69
N LEU A 7 -1.77 -0.56 -39.43
CA LEU A 7 -2.18 0.18 -38.25
C LEU A 7 -1.99 -0.76 -37.06
N LEU A 8 -0.82 -0.70 -36.43
CA LEU A 8 -0.61 -1.30 -35.12
C LEU A 8 -1.47 -0.47 -34.14
N LEU A 9 -2.71 -0.89 -33.89
CA LEU A 9 -3.43 -0.44 -32.72
C LEU A 9 -2.63 -0.93 -31.51
N LEU A 10 -1.79 -0.07 -30.97
CA LEU A 10 -1.51 -0.11 -29.55
C LEU A 10 -2.86 0.07 -28.88
N ALA A 11 -3.43 -1.04 -28.40
CA ALA A 11 -4.47 -0.98 -27.39
C ALA A 11 -3.84 -0.30 -26.18
N VAL A 12 -3.91 1.02 -26.14
CA VAL A 12 -3.87 1.75 -24.88
C VAL A 12 -5.10 1.22 -24.15
N GLY A 13 -4.90 0.19 -23.32
CA GLY A 13 -5.97 -0.38 -22.53
C GLY A 13 -6.65 0.79 -21.83
N ALA A 14 -7.98 0.91 -22.01
CA ALA A 14 -8.76 1.84 -21.21
C ALA A 14 -8.30 1.72 -19.76
N ASN A 15 -8.05 2.84 -19.08
CA ASN A 15 -7.79 2.88 -17.65
C ASN A 15 -8.91 2.13 -16.92
N ALA A 16 -8.75 0.82 -16.75
CA ALA A 16 -9.78 -0.05 -16.20
C ALA A 16 -9.82 0.24 -14.71
N GLN A 17 -10.93 0.83 -14.26
CA GLN A 17 -11.21 0.99 -12.84
C GLN A 17 -11.06 -0.36 -12.16
N LYS A 18 -10.19 -0.43 -11.14
CA LYS A 18 -9.98 -1.63 -10.35
C LYS A 18 -10.66 -1.47 -8.99
N TYR A 19 -11.14 -2.57 -8.46
CA TYR A 19 -11.68 -2.67 -7.11
C TYR A 19 -10.64 -3.35 -6.23
N TRP A 20 -10.49 -2.83 -5.02
CA TRP A 20 -9.67 -3.45 -4.02
C TRP A 20 -10.46 -3.59 -2.72
N PHE A 21 -10.82 -4.83 -2.37
CA PHE A 21 -11.39 -5.15 -1.07
C PHE A 21 -10.26 -5.53 -0.12
N SER A 22 -10.03 -4.63 0.81
CA SER A 22 -9.01 -4.77 1.83
C SER A 22 -9.66 -5.37 3.08
N LEU A 23 -9.48 -6.69 3.31
CA LEU A 23 -10.05 -7.46 4.44
C LEU A 23 -8.93 -7.77 5.46
N TYR A 24 -8.93 -7.16 6.63
CA TYR A 24 -7.74 -7.17 7.49
C TYR A 24 -8.07 -7.32 8.96
N SER A 25 -7.42 -8.29 9.56
CA SER A 25 -7.39 -8.50 10.99
C SER A 25 -5.91 -8.61 11.33
N SER A 26 -5.31 -8.05 12.36
CA SER A 26 -3.84 -7.99 12.60
C SER A 26 -3.01 -7.06 11.73
N GLY A 27 -3.29 -6.95 10.42
CA GLY A 27 -3.03 -5.71 9.72
C GLY A 27 -4.06 -4.65 10.12
N ASP A 28 -4.71 -4.78 11.26
CA ASP A 28 -5.90 -4.04 11.59
C ASP A 28 -5.59 -2.59 11.85
N SER A 29 -4.79 -2.26 12.84
CA SER A 29 -4.26 -0.93 13.09
C SER A 29 -3.32 -0.51 11.95
N TYR A 30 -2.52 -1.45 11.41
CA TYR A 30 -1.53 -1.18 10.35
C TYR A 30 -2.19 -0.85 8.99
N THR A 31 -3.47 -1.16 8.82
CA THR A 31 -4.24 -0.97 7.57
C THR A 31 -5.53 -0.19 7.78
N GLN A 32 -6.07 -0.09 8.99
CA GLN A 32 -7.33 0.58 9.27
C GLN A 32 -7.25 2.05 8.88
N THR A 33 -8.30 2.49 8.21
CA THR A 33 -8.60 3.90 7.95
C THR A 33 -9.91 4.33 8.60
N GLY A 34 -10.72 3.39 9.12
CA GLY A 34 -12.01 3.67 9.75
C GLY A 34 -13.23 3.60 8.83
N PHE A 35 -13.06 3.02 7.64
CA PHE A 35 -14.11 2.90 6.64
C PHE A 35 -15.34 2.14 7.16
N THR A 36 -16.51 2.60 6.75
CA THR A 36 -17.81 1.96 7.02
C THR A 36 -18.55 1.72 5.71
N THR A 37 -19.30 0.61 5.63
CA THR A 37 -20.08 0.27 4.43
C THR A 37 -21.25 1.20 4.16
N THR A 38 -21.66 1.98 5.17
CA THR A 38 -22.77 2.95 5.11
C THR A 38 -22.30 4.38 4.82
N GLY A 39 -20.99 4.65 4.85
CA GLY A 39 -20.41 5.97 4.58
C GLY A 39 -20.25 6.28 3.08
N THR A 40 -19.53 7.37 2.79
CA THR A 40 -19.17 7.76 1.42
C THR A 40 -18.38 6.65 0.74
N ARG A 41 -18.86 6.16 -0.40
CA ARG A 41 -18.21 5.09 -1.14
C ARG A 41 -16.97 5.59 -1.90
N PRO A 42 -15.99 4.72 -2.16
CA PRO A 42 -14.91 4.97 -3.10
C PRO A 42 -15.44 5.42 -4.47
N ALA A 43 -14.85 6.47 -5.02
CA ALA A 43 -15.19 7.00 -6.34
C ALA A 43 -13.99 7.74 -6.96
N VAL A 44 -14.09 8.09 -8.25
CA VAL A 44 -13.11 8.97 -8.92
C VAL A 44 -12.97 10.27 -8.12
N GLY A 45 -11.72 10.65 -7.79
CA GLY A 45 -11.42 11.83 -6.97
C GLY A 45 -11.54 11.62 -5.45
N ASN A 46 -12.10 10.50 -5.00
CA ASN A 46 -12.09 10.05 -3.61
C ASN A 46 -11.95 8.52 -3.54
N PRO A 47 -10.77 7.96 -3.88
CA PRO A 47 -10.61 6.53 -4.13
C PRO A 47 -10.68 5.65 -2.86
N LEU A 48 -10.62 6.23 -1.66
CA LEU A 48 -10.84 5.52 -0.39
C LEU A 48 -12.22 5.78 0.23
N GLY A 49 -12.98 6.76 -0.27
CA GLY A 49 -14.35 7.01 0.16
C GLY A 49 -14.45 7.65 1.54
N ASN A 50 -14.60 6.84 2.58
CA ASN A 50 -14.79 7.28 3.96
C ASN A 50 -13.83 6.58 4.93
N PRO A 51 -13.48 7.23 6.05
CA PRO A 51 -13.68 8.65 6.40
C PRO A 51 -12.82 9.60 5.52
N PRO A 52 -12.80 10.93 5.76
CA PRO A 52 -11.89 11.82 5.02
C PRO A 52 -10.43 11.35 5.09
N TYR A 53 -9.77 11.34 3.93
CA TYR A 53 -8.39 10.90 3.77
C TYR A 53 -7.41 11.60 4.74
N PRO A 54 -6.44 10.89 5.36
CA PRO A 54 -6.12 9.45 5.24
C PRO A 54 -6.95 8.55 6.19
N GLY A 55 -7.92 9.12 6.90
CA GLY A 55 -8.72 8.44 7.90
C GLY A 55 -8.04 8.30 9.26
N TRP A 56 -8.52 7.34 10.05
CA TRP A 56 -8.05 7.08 11.41
C TRP A 56 -7.12 5.87 11.41
N THR A 57 -5.83 6.12 11.18
CA THR A 57 -4.80 5.09 11.14
C THR A 57 -4.03 5.03 12.46
N SER A 58 -3.37 3.90 12.75
CA SER A 58 -2.49 3.80 13.90
C SER A 58 -1.08 4.34 13.66
N SER A 59 -0.82 4.84 12.45
CA SER A 59 0.52 5.16 11.96
C SER A 59 0.86 6.66 12.10
N GLY A 60 -0.11 7.47 12.52
CA GLY A 60 0.01 8.94 12.62
C GLY A 60 -0.32 9.69 11.31
N GLY A 61 -0.76 8.98 10.27
CA GLY A 61 -1.12 9.53 8.96
C GLY A 61 -1.34 8.43 7.91
N GLN A 62 -0.85 8.60 6.68
CA GLN A 62 -1.13 7.64 5.59
C GLN A 62 -0.53 6.26 5.87
N ASN A 63 -1.36 5.21 5.86
CA ASN A 63 -0.85 3.85 5.95
C ASN A 63 -0.54 3.28 4.54
N TRP A 64 -0.05 2.05 4.48
CA TRP A 64 0.40 1.46 3.22
C TRP A 64 -0.73 1.29 2.19
N VAL A 65 -1.98 1.12 2.62
CA VAL A 65 -3.14 1.07 1.72
C VAL A 65 -3.43 2.43 1.13
N ASP A 66 -3.24 3.50 1.89
CA ASP A 66 -3.30 4.87 1.37
C ASP A 66 -2.24 5.09 0.29
N TYR A 67 -1.00 4.65 0.53
CA TYR A 67 0.09 4.78 -0.45
C TYR A 67 -0.21 3.99 -1.72
N VAL A 68 -0.57 2.70 -1.62
CA VAL A 68 -0.93 1.89 -2.79
C VAL A 68 -2.11 2.53 -3.55
N THR A 69 -3.14 2.97 -2.84
CA THR A 69 -4.38 3.46 -3.46
C THR A 69 -4.26 4.85 -4.06
N ALA A 70 -3.48 5.75 -3.47
CA ALA A 70 -3.48 7.18 -3.84
C ALA A 70 -2.16 7.65 -4.45
N VAL A 71 -1.05 6.96 -4.21
CA VAL A 71 0.31 7.41 -4.58
C VAL A 71 0.98 6.47 -5.58
N ASP A 72 0.94 5.16 -5.33
CA ASP A 72 1.76 4.17 -6.04
C ASP A 72 1.02 3.40 -7.13
N ASN A 73 -0.31 3.55 -7.24
CA ASN A 73 -1.07 2.96 -8.34
C ASN A 73 -0.78 3.65 -9.68
N THR A 74 -1.06 2.93 -10.76
CA THR A 74 -0.99 3.46 -12.14
C THR A 74 -2.30 3.33 -12.92
N SER A 75 -3.34 2.87 -12.23
CA SER A 75 -4.71 2.84 -12.71
C SER A 75 -5.59 3.23 -11.54
N LEU A 76 -6.75 3.83 -11.81
CA LEU A 76 -7.73 4.13 -10.76
C LEU A 76 -8.08 2.86 -9.96
N VAL A 77 -7.75 2.87 -8.66
CA VAL A 77 -8.15 1.84 -7.70
C VAL A 77 -9.20 2.44 -6.76
N LEU A 78 -10.35 1.78 -6.64
CA LEU A 78 -11.39 2.08 -5.67
C LEU A 78 -11.25 1.10 -4.50
N THR A 79 -10.79 1.60 -3.36
CA THR A 79 -10.41 0.77 -2.21
C THR A 79 -11.49 0.79 -1.14
N TYR A 80 -12.01 -0.40 -0.85
CA TYR A 80 -13.00 -0.67 0.18
C TYR A 80 -12.26 -1.32 1.36
N ASN A 81 -11.92 -0.52 2.36
CA ASN A 81 -11.06 -0.94 3.46
C ASN A 81 -11.86 -1.46 4.66
N LEU A 82 -12.21 -2.74 4.66
CA LEU A 82 -12.99 -3.36 5.74
C LEU A 82 -12.12 -3.72 6.97
N ALA A 83 -10.86 -3.27 7.02
CA ALA A 83 -9.95 -3.45 8.13
C ALA A 83 -10.46 -2.83 9.44
N TYR A 84 -10.28 -3.53 10.56
CA TYR A 84 -10.72 -3.04 11.88
C TYR A 84 -9.68 -3.27 12.98
N GLY A 85 -9.15 -2.19 13.58
CA GLY A 85 -8.15 -2.15 14.67
C GLY A 85 -8.32 -3.21 15.77
N GLY A 86 -7.27 -3.99 16.05
CA GLY A 86 -7.22 -5.08 17.05
C GLY A 86 -7.92 -6.40 16.72
N ALA A 87 -8.45 -6.56 15.50
CA ALA A 87 -9.15 -7.76 15.07
C ALA A 87 -8.28 -9.04 15.10
N THR A 88 -8.90 -10.11 15.56
CA THR A 88 -8.42 -11.50 15.44
C THR A 88 -9.15 -12.27 14.34
N ILE A 89 -8.63 -13.44 13.93
CA ILE A 89 -9.24 -14.27 12.87
C ILE A 89 -10.71 -14.56 13.19
N SER A 90 -10.95 -14.90 14.46
CA SER A 90 -12.26 -15.22 14.99
C SER A 90 -12.25 -14.96 16.49
N ALA A 91 -13.18 -14.13 16.95
CA ALA A 91 -13.35 -13.83 18.38
C ALA A 91 -13.63 -15.08 19.23
N ASP A 92 -14.19 -16.14 18.63
CA ASP A 92 -14.40 -17.44 19.28
C ASP A 92 -13.09 -18.21 19.57
N LEU A 93 -12.03 -17.96 18.78
CA LEU A 93 -10.75 -18.67 18.89
C LEU A 93 -9.75 -17.91 19.74
N VAL A 94 -9.62 -16.61 19.45
CA VAL A 94 -8.79 -15.68 20.19
C VAL A 94 -9.62 -14.40 20.32
N ALA A 95 -9.96 -14.02 21.55
CA ALA A 95 -10.71 -12.80 21.77
C ALA A 95 -9.84 -11.59 21.37
N PRO A 96 -10.42 -10.59 20.67
CA PRO A 96 -9.76 -9.30 20.50
C PRO A 96 -9.64 -8.57 21.85
N PHE A 97 -8.87 -7.49 21.88
CA PHE A 97 -8.64 -6.71 23.11
C PHE A 97 -9.92 -6.06 23.66
N ASP A 98 -10.91 -5.80 22.79
CA ASP A 98 -12.23 -5.26 23.14
C ASP A 98 -13.33 -6.01 22.38
N PRO A 99 -14.46 -6.38 23.00
CA PRO A 99 -15.53 -7.17 22.36
C PRO A 99 -16.26 -6.45 21.22
N THR A 100 -16.08 -5.14 21.06
CA THR A 100 -16.65 -4.36 19.94
C THR A 100 -15.83 -4.47 18.65
N VAL A 101 -14.62 -5.02 18.74
CA VAL A 101 -13.71 -5.20 17.61
C VAL A 101 -14.22 -6.28 16.67
N LEU A 102 -14.30 -5.96 15.37
CA LEU A 102 -14.79 -6.86 14.34
C LEU A 102 -13.69 -7.81 13.84
N SER A 103 -13.87 -9.11 14.07
CA SER A 103 -12.93 -10.15 13.61
C SER A 103 -12.87 -10.26 12.08
N LEU A 104 -11.87 -10.97 11.53
CA LEU A 104 -11.85 -11.27 10.09
C LEU A 104 -13.15 -11.94 9.62
N THR A 105 -13.73 -12.80 10.46
CA THR A 105 -15.01 -13.45 10.17
C THR A 105 -16.13 -12.41 10.00
N ASP A 106 -16.17 -11.39 10.85
CA ASP A 106 -17.16 -10.31 10.77
C ASP A 106 -16.94 -9.42 9.54
N GLN A 107 -15.68 -9.13 9.20
CA GLN A 107 -15.33 -8.34 8.01
C GLN A 107 -15.69 -9.07 6.71
N VAL A 108 -15.47 -10.39 6.65
CA VAL A 108 -15.97 -11.22 5.54
C VAL A 108 -17.49 -11.17 5.48
N ASN A 109 -18.19 -11.24 6.62
CA ASN A 109 -19.66 -11.10 6.65
C ASN A 109 -20.14 -9.71 6.21
N GLN A 110 -19.41 -8.64 6.53
CA GLN A 110 -19.69 -7.29 6.03
C GLN A 110 -19.55 -7.23 4.51
N PHE A 111 -18.49 -7.83 3.96
CA PHE A 111 -18.33 -7.94 2.51
C PHE A 111 -19.47 -8.73 1.88
N LEU A 112 -19.80 -9.91 2.42
CA LEU A 112 -20.84 -10.78 1.89
C LEU A 112 -22.22 -10.11 1.90
N SER A 113 -22.54 -9.36 2.96
CA SER A 113 -23.81 -8.64 3.07
C SER A 113 -23.88 -7.39 2.18
N SER A 114 -22.77 -6.68 1.99
CA SER A 114 -22.77 -5.37 1.33
C SER A 114 -22.41 -5.43 -0.16
N TYR A 115 -21.54 -6.35 -0.56
CA TYR A 115 -20.89 -6.32 -1.86
C TYR A 115 -20.97 -7.64 -2.63
N ALA A 116 -21.24 -8.80 -2.02
CA ALA A 116 -21.28 -10.08 -2.76
C ALA A 116 -22.33 -10.11 -3.89
N SER A 117 -23.42 -9.35 -3.76
CA SER A 117 -24.44 -9.19 -4.80
C SER A 117 -24.00 -8.35 -6.01
N LYS A 118 -22.80 -7.74 -5.95
CA LYS A 118 -22.24 -6.85 -6.97
C LYS A 118 -23.23 -5.73 -7.33
N PRO A 119 -23.64 -4.92 -6.32
CA PRO A 119 -24.63 -3.88 -6.56
C PRO A 119 -24.16 -2.94 -7.66
N SER A 120 -25.09 -2.31 -8.39
CA SER A 120 -24.75 -1.36 -9.47
C SER A 120 -23.85 -0.20 -9.04
N THR A 121 -23.80 0.07 -7.73
CA THR A 121 -22.96 1.10 -7.12
C THR A 121 -21.54 0.63 -6.79
N THR A 122 -21.29 -0.68 -6.83
CA THR A 122 -19.98 -1.32 -6.69
C THR A 122 -19.95 -2.58 -7.57
N PRO A 123 -19.96 -2.41 -8.92
CA PRO A 123 -20.10 -3.50 -9.89
C PRO A 123 -18.77 -4.25 -10.14
N TRP A 124 -18.17 -4.75 -9.07
CA TRP A 124 -16.89 -5.46 -9.12
C TRP A 124 -17.03 -6.85 -9.77
N ASN A 125 -15.95 -7.34 -10.39
CA ASN A 125 -15.89 -8.70 -10.94
C ASN A 125 -14.50 -9.35 -10.75
N SER A 126 -14.36 -10.62 -11.13
CA SER A 126 -13.12 -11.36 -10.91
C SER A 126 -11.91 -10.85 -11.70
N ALA A 127 -12.11 -10.12 -12.80
CA ALA A 127 -11.02 -9.64 -13.64
C ALA A 127 -10.44 -8.30 -13.18
N ASP A 128 -11.22 -7.52 -12.43
CA ASP A 128 -10.87 -6.16 -11.99
C ASP A 128 -10.85 -5.98 -10.46
N THR A 129 -10.98 -7.06 -9.69
CA THR A 129 -10.98 -7.03 -8.23
C THR A 129 -9.84 -7.81 -7.59
N LEU A 130 -9.13 -7.14 -6.66
CA LEU A 130 -8.22 -7.77 -5.70
C LEU A 130 -8.88 -7.86 -4.32
N PHE A 131 -8.70 -9.01 -3.66
CA PHE A 131 -8.97 -9.23 -2.26
C PHE A 131 -7.64 -9.37 -1.54
N SER A 132 -7.43 -8.64 -0.46
CA SER A 132 -6.18 -8.76 0.28
C SER A 132 -6.42 -9.02 1.75
N VAL A 133 -5.59 -9.87 2.35
CA VAL A 133 -5.70 -10.30 3.76
C VAL A 133 -4.34 -10.30 4.44
N TRP A 134 -4.16 -9.44 5.43
CA TRP A 134 -3.03 -9.47 6.37
C TRP A 134 -3.57 -9.73 7.75
N ILE A 135 -3.25 -10.90 8.32
CA ILE A 135 -3.77 -11.45 9.59
C ILE A 135 -2.78 -12.33 10.33
N GLY A 136 -2.92 -12.38 11.66
CA GLY A 136 -2.13 -13.16 12.61
C GLY A 136 -1.51 -12.39 13.80
N ILE A 137 -1.06 -11.13 13.65
CA ILE A 137 -0.43 -10.31 14.70
C ILE A 137 -1.20 -10.34 16.04
N ASN A 138 -2.47 -9.95 16.10
CA ASN A 138 -3.24 -9.95 17.36
C ASN A 138 -3.59 -11.36 17.86
N ASP A 139 -3.86 -12.32 16.96
CA ASP A 139 -4.03 -13.71 17.36
C ASP A 139 -2.78 -14.23 18.07
N ILE A 140 -1.59 -13.94 17.52
CA ILE A 140 -0.30 -14.34 18.07
C ILE A 140 -0.01 -13.56 19.35
N GLY A 141 -0.10 -12.24 19.35
CA GLY A 141 0.14 -11.41 20.53
C GLY A 141 -0.73 -11.80 21.73
N ASN A 142 -1.98 -12.20 21.48
CA ASN A 142 -2.93 -12.63 22.51
C ASN A 142 -2.80 -14.11 22.89
N SER A 143 -1.98 -14.93 22.21
CA SER A 143 -1.98 -16.38 22.43
C SER A 143 -0.63 -17.11 22.28
N TYR A 144 0.47 -16.43 21.96
CA TYR A 144 1.76 -17.09 21.71
C TYR A 144 2.21 -17.99 22.87
N TYR A 145 1.95 -17.57 24.10
CA TYR A 145 2.27 -18.29 25.33
C TYR A 145 1.47 -19.58 25.54
N LEU A 146 0.44 -19.84 24.72
CA LEU A 146 -0.38 -21.06 24.73
C LEU A 146 0.16 -22.16 23.80
N GLY A 147 1.29 -21.95 23.12
CA GLY A 147 1.93 -22.96 22.27
C GLY A 147 1.38 -23.08 20.84
N GLY A 148 0.60 -22.10 20.36
CA GLY A 148 0.40 -21.86 18.92
C GLY A 148 -0.54 -22.81 18.14
N THR A 149 -1.58 -23.38 18.75
CA THR A 149 -2.29 -24.53 18.14
C THR A 149 -3.69 -24.34 17.53
N SER A 150 -4.37 -23.18 17.56
CA SER A 150 -5.81 -23.15 17.17
C SER A 150 -6.28 -22.15 16.09
N SER A 151 -5.62 -21.02 15.88
CA SER A 151 -6.23 -19.88 15.17
C SER A 151 -6.44 -20.09 13.65
N THR A 152 -5.52 -20.80 13.00
CA THR A 152 -5.43 -20.80 11.54
C THR A 152 -6.49 -21.61 10.77
N ARG A 153 -7.33 -22.44 11.43
CA ARG A 153 -8.34 -23.27 10.71
C ARG A 153 -9.49 -22.43 10.12
N ARG A 154 -9.90 -21.37 10.81
CA ARG A 154 -11.07 -20.55 10.40
C ARG A 154 -10.77 -19.59 9.25
N GLU A 155 -9.51 -19.21 9.04
CA GLU A 155 -9.08 -18.42 7.87
C GLU A 155 -9.46 -19.11 6.56
N ALA A 156 -9.27 -20.43 6.48
CA ALA A 156 -9.60 -21.20 5.29
C ALA A 156 -11.10 -21.15 4.95
N THR A 157 -11.98 -21.16 5.97
CA THR A 157 -13.43 -21.11 5.76
C THR A 157 -13.87 -19.76 5.20
N GLY A 158 -13.35 -18.65 5.73
CA GLY A 158 -13.69 -17.31 5.23
C GLY A 158 -13.25 -17.08 3.78
N LEU A 159 -12.06 -17.59 3.42
CA LEU A 159 -11.53 -17.49 2.05
C LEU A 159 -12.35 -18.30 1.04
N ILE A 160 -12.83 -19.49 1.43
CA ILE A 160 -13.75 -20.28 0.60
C ILE A 160 -15.03 -19.48 0.34
N SER A 161 -15.63 -18.86 1.35
CA SER A 161 -16.86 -18.07 1.19
C SER A 161 -16.70 -16.88 0.22
N LEU A 162 -15.53 -16.23 0.20
CA LEU A 162 -15.25 -15.18 -0.79
C LEU A 162 -15.16 -15.77 -2.21
N SER A 163 -14.50 -16.92 -2.36
CA SER A 163 -14.39 -17.60 -3.64
C SER A 163 -15.75 -18.04 -4.18
N ASP A 164 -16.68 -18.46 -3.33
CA ASP A 164 -18.03 -18.88 -3.74
C ASP A 164 -18.84 -17.75 -4.39
N VAL A 165 -18.56 -16.49 -4.03
CA VAL A 165 -19.25 -15.30 -4.58
C VAL A 165 -18.51 -14.60 -5.73
N GLY A 166 -17.42 -15.20 -6.21
CA GLY A 166 -16.71 -14.73 -7.40
C GLY A 166 -15.37 -14.01 -7.14
N ALA A 167 -14.86 -14.01 -5.90
CA ALA A 167 -13.51 -13.52 -5.63
C ALA A 167 -12.48 -14.48 -6.26
N ARG A 168 -11.51 -13.95 -7.01
CA ARG A 168 -10.51 -14.77 -7.74
C ARG A 168 -9.07 -14.34 -7.55
N ASN A 169 -8.79 -13.10 -7.14
CA ASN A 169 -7.43 -12.62 -6.93
C ASN A 169 -7.24 -12.35 -5.45
N PHE A 170 -6.32 -13.07 -4.81
CA PHE A 170 -6.04 -12.92 -3.37
C PHE A 170 -4.58 -12.56 -3.12
N LEU A 171 -4.35 -11.44 -2.43
CA LEU A 171 -3.06 -11.08 -1.88
C LEU A 171 -3.04 -11.38 -0.38
N PHE A 172 -2.21 -12.31 0.05
CA PHE A 172 -1.98 -12.59 1.46
C PHE A 172 -0.74 -11.87 1.94
N LEU A 173 -0.75 -11.42 3.19
CA LEU A 173 0.40 -10.82 3.84
C LEU A 173 0.67 -11.65 5.10
N ASN A 174 1.89 -12.14 5.24
CA ASN A 174 2.30 -12.91 6.42
C ASN A 174 2.54 -11.98 7.63
N VAL A 175 2.73 -12.53 8.82
CA VAL A 175 2.96 -11.75 10.04
C VAL A 175 4.40 -11.20 10.07
N PRO A 176 4.59 -9.87 10.26
CA PRO A 176 5.92 -9.28 10.40
C PRO A 176 6.61 -9.77 11.69
N PRO A 177 7.93 -9.59 11.86
CA PRO A 177 8.66 -10.04 13.04
C PRO A 177 8.36 -9.13 14.24
N VAL A 178 7.11 -9.13 14.72
CA VAL A 178 6.66 -8.32 15.87
C VAL A 178 7.30 -8.76 17.19
N ASP A 179 7.95 -9.93 17.21
CA ASP A 179 8.87 -10.35 18.27
C ASP A 179 10.04 -9.38 18.47
N ARG A 180 10.35 -8.56 17.45
CA ARG A 180 11.35 -7.49 17.48
C ARG A 180 10.78 -6.12 17.80
N SER A 181 9.48 -6.00 18.04
CA SER A 181 8.86 -4.72 18.43
C SER A 181 9.35 -4.26 19.80
N PRO A 182 9.38 -2.95 20.10
CA PRO A 182 9.75 -2.45 21.42
C PRO A 182 8.89 -3.05 22.55
N LEU A 183 7.63 -3.37 22.27
CA LEU A 183 6.72 -4.07 23.17
C LEU A 183 7.29 -5.43 23.60
N MET A 184 7.83 -6.19 22.64
CA MET A 184 8.35 -7.55 22.87
C MET A 184 9.79 -7.55 23.36
N LEU A 185 10.60 -6.57 22.97
CA LEU A 185 11.94 -6.35 23.53
C LEU A 185 11.89 -6.02 25.03
N ALA A 186 10.79 -5.46 25.52
CA ALA A 186 10.54 -5.27 26.96
C ALA A 186 10.15 -6.56 27.70
N GLN A 187 9.90 -7.67 27.00
CA GLN A 187 9.54 -8.96 27.58
C GLN A 187 10.77 -9.86 27.76
N SER A 188 10.56 -11.00 28.44
CA SER A 188 11.60 -12.01 28.64
C SER A 188 12.09 -12.60 27.31
N THR A 189 13.34 -13.09 27.28
CA THR A 189 13.88 -13.83 26.12
C THR A 189 13.00 -15.02 25.73
N TRP A 190 12.41 -15.70 26.71
CA TRP A 190 11.46 -16.79 26.46
C TRP A 190 10.22 -16.30 25.67
N SER A 191 9.68 -15.13 26.02
CA SER A 191 8.53 -14.55 25.31
C SER A 191 8.89 -14.20 23.87
N GLN A 192 10.04 -13.57 23.66
CA GLN A 192 10.54 -13.20 22.33
C GLN A 192 10.76 -14.44 21.44
N GLU A 193 11.46 -15.47 21.95
CA GLU A 193 11.72 -16.71 21.22
C GLU A 193 10.45 -17.51 20.94
N THR A 194 9.50 -17.53 21.89
CA THR A 194 8.23 -18.22 21.73
C THR A 194 7.36 -17.52 20.69
N GLU A 195 7.24 -16.19 20.74
CA GLU A 195 6.46 -15.44 19.76
C GLU A 195 7.05 -15.59 18.35
N LYS A 196 8.38 -15.46 18.20
CA LYS A 196 9.09 -15.71 16.94
C LYS A 196 8.74 -17.08 16.35
N SER A 197 8.83 -18.14 17.15
CA SER A 197 8.50 -19.51 16.73
C SER A 197 7.04 -19.64 16.28
N VAL A 198 6.12 -18.98 16.99
CA VAL A 198 4.69 -18.97 16.63
C VAL A 198 4.45 -18.18 15.33
N ILE A 199 5.14 -17.06 15.12
CA ILE A 199 5.12 -16.27 13.87
C ILE A 199 5.59 -17.12 12.69
N GLU A 200 6.74 -17.80 12.82
CA GLU A 200 7.28 -18.69 11.78
C GLU A 200 6.27 -19.81 11.43
N GLY A 201 5.70 -20.44 12.46
CA GLY A 201 4.69 -21.48 12.31
C GLY A 201 3.40 -20.97 11.65
N PHE A 202 2.95 -19.77 12.00
CA PHE A 202 1.79 -19.13 11.38
C PHE A 202 2.04 -18.82 9.91
N ASN A 203 3.16 -18.17 9.59
CA ASN A 203 3.53 -17.75 8.23
C ASN A 203 3.68 -18.95 7.28
N SER A 204 4.26 -20.05 7.77
CA SER A 204 4.34 -21.31 7.03
C SER A 204 2.96 -21.88 6.71
N LYS A 205 2.05 -21.90 7.70
CA LYS A 205 0.69 -22.40 7.51
C LYS A 205 -0.15 -21.49 6.60
N LEU A 206 0.02 -20.16 6.65
CA LEU A 206 -0.64 -19.22 5.74
C LEU A 206 -0.22 -19.50 4.29
N THR A 207 1.07 -19.69 4.05
CA THR A 207 1.62 -20.03 2.72
C THR A 207 1.02 -21.33 2.19
N ALA A 208 0.96 -22.38 3.02
CA ALA A 208 0.35 -23.65 2.65
C ALA A 208 -1.16 -23.51 2.32
N ARG A 209 -1.89 -22.62 3.01
CA ARG A 209 -3.30 -22.34 2.73
C ARG A 209 -3.51 -21.58 1.43
N ALA A 210 -2.71 -20.56 1.16
CA ALA A 210 -2.77 -19.83 -0.10
C ALA A 210 -2.52 -20.77 -1.30
N ALA A 211 -1.57 -21.72 -1.16
CA ALA A 211 -1.33 -22.76 -2.15
C ALA A 211 -2.52 -23.74 -2.26
N SER A 212 -3.09 -24.16 -1.13
CA SER A 212 -4.25 -25.07 -1.11
C SER A 212 -5.51 -24.44 -1.74
N LEU A 213 -5.75 -23.15 -1.50
CA LEU A 213 -6.85 -22.40 -2.11
C LEU A 213 -6.74 -22.43 -3.64
N LYS A 214 -5.56 -22.11 -4.18
CA LYS A 214 -5.29 -22.17 -5.62
C LYS A 214 -5.41 -23.59 -6.19
N ALA A 215 -4.99 -24.60 -5.44
CA ALA A 215 -5.09 -26.00 -5.86
C ALA A 215 -6.56 -26.48 -5.92
N ASN A 216 -7.40 -26.03 -4.99
CA ASN A 216 -8.81 -26.41 -4.92
C ASN A 216 -9.73 -25.58 -5.82
N HIS A 217 -9.28 -24.41 -6.26
CA HIS A 217 -10.03 -23.49 -7.13
C HIS A 217 -9.11 -23.02 -8.27
N SER A 218 -9.15 -23.74 -9.40
CA SER A 218 -8.22 -23.49 -10.52
C SER A 218 -8.35 -22.12 -11.19
N ASP A 219 -9.48 -21.44 -10.96
CA ASP A 219 -9.75 -20.08 -11.42
C ASP A 219 -9.27 -19.00 -10.43
N VAL A 220 -8.76 -19.39 -9.26
CA VAL A 220 -8.20 -18.50 -8.25
C VAL A 220 -6.70 -18.30 -8.45
N THR A 221 -6.25 -17.05 -8.32
CA THR A 221 -4.84 -16.68 -8.22
C THR A 221 -4.54 -16.14 -6.83
N THR A 222 -3.43 -16.60 -6.26
CA THR A 222 -2.94 -16.20 -4.95
C THR A 222 -1.53 -15.64 -5.05
N TRP A 223 -1.27 -14.59 -4.27
CA TRP A 223 0.04 -13.97 -4.07
C TRP A 223 0.30 -13.85 -2.57
N ILE A 224 1.57 -13.80 -2.19
CA ILE A 224 2.00 -13.53 -0.82
C ILE A 224 2.98 -12.36 -0.87
N TRP A 225 2.68 -11.28 -0.16
CA TRP A 225 3.69 -10.29 0.19
C TRP A 225 4.30 -10.67 1.54
N ASP A 226 5.63 -10.83 1.54
CA ASP A 226 6.39 -11.25 2.71
C ASP A 226 6.70 -10.02 3.58
N SER A 227 5.72 -9.61 4.38
CA SER A 227 5.91 -8.53 5.35
C SER A 227 6.99 -8.88 6.39
N ASN A 228 7.18 -10.17 6.68
CA ASN A 228 8.24 -10.62 7.58
C ASN A 228 9.63 -10.26 7.06
N ALA A 229 9.88 -10.54 5.78
CA ALA A 229 11.11 -10.15 5.10
C ALA A 229 11.23 -8.62 4.94
N ALA A 230 10.14 -7.93 4.59
CA ALA A 230 10.16 -6.48 4.41
C ALA A 230 10.51 -5.73 5.70
N PHE A 231 9.90 -6.11 6.83
CA PHE A 231 10.24 -5.56 8.14
C PHE A 231 11.66 -5.96 8.56
N THR A 232 12.05 -7.23 8.39
CA THR A 232 13.42 -7.68 8.70
C THR A 232 14.47 -6.84 7.98
N ALA A 233 14.27 -6.54 6.70
CA ALA A 233 15.21 -5.73 5.92
C ALA A 233 15.39 -4.32 6.50
N ILE A 234 14.31 -3.70 6.99
CA ILE A 234 14.36 -2.38 7.65
C ILE A 234 15.00 -2.50 9.04
N LEU A 235 14.54 -3.45 9.86
CA LEU A 235 14.98 -3.59 11.25
C LEU A 235 16.46 -4.04 11.36
N ASP A 236 17.00 -4.72 10.36
CA ASP A 236 18.42 -5.10 10.30
C ASP A 236 19.32 -3.94 9.86
N ASN A 237 18.77 -2.95 9.15
CA ASN A 237 19.54 -1.82 8.62
C ASN A 237 18.73 -0.51 8.61
N PRO A 238 18.27 -0.03 9.78
CA PRO A 238 17.32 1.09 9.87
C PRO A 238 17.83 2.36 9.19
N THR A 239 19.12 2.65 9.32
CA THR A 239 19.75 3.86 8.75
C THR A 239 19.77 3.87 7.22
N ALA A 240 19.86 2.71 6.57
CA ALA A 240 19.74 2.63 5.11
C ALA A 240 18.33 2.95 4.60
N TYR A 241 17.32 2.85 5.46
CA TYR A 241 15.93 3.22 5.19
C TYR A 241 15.54 4.57 5.81
N GLY A 242 16.53 5.35 6.29
CA GLY A 242 16.29 6.68 6.85
C GLY A 242 15.77 6.69 8.30
N PHE A 243 15.88 5.57 9.02
CA PHE A 243 15.53 5.49 10.44
C PHE A 243 16.78 5.56 11.32
N GLU A 244 16.65 6.15 12.51
CA GLU A 244 17.74 6.28 13.48
C GLU A 244 18.15 4.91 14.04
N ASP A 245 17.16 4.14 14.48
CA ASP A 245 17.33 2.78 14.98
C ASP A 245 16.03 1.95 14.83
N ALA A 246 16.06 0.70 15.31
CA ALA A 246 14.97 -0.26 15.18
C ALA A 246 14.20 -0.52 16.50
N THR A 247 14.39 0.30 17.52
CA THR A 247 13.94 0.04 18.91
C THR A 247 13.32 1.25 19.62
N THR A 248 13.72 2.46 19.26
CA THR A 248 13.13 3.70 19.73
C THR A 248 11.70 3.77 19.20
N PHE A 249 10.79 4.29 20.03
CA PHE A 249 9.42 4.55 19.64
C PHE A 249 8.94 5.92 20.11
N GLY A 250 8.12 6.57 19.30
CA GLY A 250 7.66 7.95 19.50
C GLY A 250 7.27 8.60 18.17
N ASP A 251 6.84 9.85 18.23
CA ASP A 251 6.44 10.66 17.07
C ASP A 251 7.58 11.55 16.52
N ASP A 252 8.81 11.34 17.02
CA ASP A 252 10.00 12.05 16.56
C ASP A 252 10.43 11.60 15.15
N PRO A 253 11.04 12.52 14.37
CA PRO A 253 11.75 12.20 13.14
C PRO A 253 12.70 11.01 13.17
N GLY A 254 12.66 10.19 12.11
CA GLY A 254 13.56 9.05 11.95
C GLY A 254 13.24 7.85 12.85
N VAL A 255 12.16 7.87 13.62
CA VAL A 255 11.79 6.75 14.51
C VAL A 255 10.96 5.72 13.76
N PHE A 256 11.39 4.47 13.64
CA PHE A 256 10.61 3.45 12.90
C PHE A 256 9.27 3.12 13.56
N TRP A 257 9.19 3.14 14.89
CA TRP A 257 8.01 2.74 15.65
C TRP A 257 7.24 3.95 16.21
N ILE A 258 6.00 4.23 15.78
CA ILE A 258 5.21 5.35 16.32
C ILE A 258 4.74 5.13 17.77
N ASN A 259 4.63 3.86 18.14
CA ASN A 259 4.44 3.40 19.52
C ASN A 259 5.17 2.07 19.68
N ASN A 260 5.06 1.40 20.82
CA ASN A 260 5.82 0.18 21.08
C ASN A 260 5.48 -1.03 20.18
N LEU A 261 4.50 -0.95 19.27
CA LEU A 261 4.13 -2.02 18.35
C LEU A 261 4.05 -1.58 16.90
N HIS A 262 3.61 -0.36 16.59
CA HIS A 262 3.22 0.05 15.25
C HIS A 262 4.32 0.83 14.53
N PRO A 263 4.55 0.62 13.22
CA PRO A 263 5.48 1.43 12.44
C PRO A 263 4.94 2.85 12.19
N THR A 264 5.84 3.83 12.03
CA THR A 264 5.53 5.25 11.84
C THR A 264 5.23 5.62 10.39
N ILE A 265 4.79 6.87 10.23
CA ILE A 265 4.82 7.62 8.97
C ILE A 265 5.62 8.94 9.06
N LEU A 266 6.05 9.37 10.25
CA LEU A 266 6.68 10.68 10.47
C LEU A 266 8.05 10.57 11.13
N PRO A 267 9.02 11.33 10.58
CA PRO A 267 9.44 11.23 9.19
C PRO A 267 10.31 9.98 9.04
N GLY A 268 9.66 8.93 8.60
CA GLY A 268 10.21 7.59 8.48
C GLY A 268 9.26 6.81 7.57
N PRO A 269 9.63 6.45 6.33
CA PRO A 269 8.66 6.05 5.30
C PRO A 269 8.13 4.62 5.45
N ALA A 270 7.99 4.04 6.66
CA ALA A 270 7.76 2.60 6.80
C ALA A 270 6.55 2.12 5.99
N HIS A 271 5.40 2.78 6.17
CA HIS A 271 4.21 2.50 5.38
C HIS A 271 4.31 2.87 3.90
N GLU A 272 5.12 3.87 3.54
CA GLU A 272 5.42 4.18 2.15
C GLU A 272 6.23 3.05 1.52
N TYR A 273 7.30 2.58 2.16
CA TYR A 273 8.10 1.44 1.70
C TYR A 273 7.26 0.19 1.54
N PHE A 274 6.36 -0.08 2.49
CA PHE A 274 5.42 -1.20 2.37
C PHE A 274 4.49 -1.02 1.18
N GLY A 275 3.94 0.18 0.99
CA GLY A 275 3.07 0.49 -0.15
C GLY A 275 3.80 0.31 -1.48
N GLN A 276 5.04 0.81 -1.58
CA GLN A 276 5.88 0.68 -2.76
C GLN A 276 6.26 -0.77 -3.05
N ASP A 277 6.59 -1.56 -2.03
CA ASP A 277 6.96 -2.97 -2.18
C ASP A 277 5.74 -3.83 -2.57
N VAL A 278 4.55 -3.49 -2.04
CA VAL A 278 3.29 -4.12 -2.44
C VAL A 278 2.85 -3.67 -3.84
N ALA A 279 3.15 -2.45 -4.26
CA ALA A 279 2.88 -1.97 -5.62
C ALA A 279 3.91 -2.46 -6.64
N ASP A 280 5.00 -3.11 -6.22
CA ASP A 280 5.98 -3.70 -7.13
C ASP A 280 5.47 -5.03 -7.70
N ASN A 281 5.03 -4.99 -8.97
CA ASN A 281 4.57 -6.14 -9.74
C ASN A 281 5.55 -7.31 -9.84
N ARG A 282 6.83 -7.14 -9.49
CA ARG A 282 7.78 -8.25 -9.42
C ARG A 282 7.48 -9.16 -8.22
N LYS A 283 6.77 -8.66 -7.21
CA LYS A 283 6.48 -9.33 -5.94
C LYS A 283 5.00 -9.59 -5.71
N THR A 284 4.10 -8.83 -6.34
CA THR A 284 2.66 -8.86 -6.07
C THR A 284 1.84 -8.87 -7.39
N PRO A 285 0.48 -8.91 -7.36
CA PRO A 285 -0.31 -9.01 -8.58
C PRO A 285 -0.05 -7.84 -9.54
N GLN A 286 -0.17 -8.08 -10.86
CA GLN A 286 -0.17 -7.03 -11.92
C GLN A 286 -1.35 -6.04 -11.82
N TYR A 287 -2.05 -6.00 -10.68
CA TYR A 287 -3.08 -5.05 -10.34
C TYR A 287 -2.54 -3.63 -10.18
N PHE A 288 -1.28 -3.45 -9.78
CA PHE A 288 -0.73 -2.15 -9.41
C PHE A 288 0.56 -1.87 -10.20
N ILE A 289 0.50 -1.47 -11.48
CA ILE A 289 1.74 -1.39 -12.29
C ILE A 289 2.52 -0.12 -12.07
N ARG A 290 3.36 0.02 -11.04
CA ARG A 290 4.35 1.11 -10.99
C ARG A 290 5.55 0.80 -11.89
N ASP A 291 5.61 1.40 -13.08
CA ASP A 291 6.85 1.46 -13.89
C ASP A 291 7.78 2.55 -13.33
N ARG A 292 8.44 2.27 -12.21
CA ARG A 292 9.69 2.96 -11.85
C ARG A 292 10.77 1.92 -11.72
N GLU A 293 11.79 1.98 -12.58
CA GLU A 293 13.05 1.33 -12.29
C GLU A 293 13.50 1.80 -10.91
N PHE A 294 13.47 0.91 -9.93
CA PHE A 294 14.14 1.16 -8.66
C PHE A 294 15.61 1.35 -8.99
N GLY A 295 16.12 2.57 -8.81
CA GLY A 295 17.54 2.79 -8.66
C GLY A 295 18.04 1.77 -7.65
N LYS A 296 19.03 0.97 -8.06
CA LYS A 296 19.67 -0.02 -7.19
C LYS A 296 20.17 0.71 -5.95
N TRP A 297 19.52 0.50 -4.80
CA TRP A 297 20.12 0.85 -3.53
C TRP A 297 21.07 -0.28 -3.17
N SER A 298 22.30 -0.21 -3.71
CA SER A 298 23.38 -1.08 -3.25
C SER A 298 23.84 -0.58 -1.89
N ALA A 299 23.67 -1.42 -0.88
CA ALA A 299 24.44 -1.33 0.35
C ALA A 299 25.92 -1.55 0.02
N ALA A 300 26.64 -0.51 -0.39
CA ALA A 300 28.08 -0.31 -0.20
C ALA A 300 28.56 0.95 -0.95
N GLU A 301 29.56 1.59 -0.34
CA GLU A 301 30.44 2.65 -0.86
C GLU A 301 29.90 4.08 -0.77
N GLY A 302 30.26 4.72 0.34
CA GLY A 302 30.35 6.17 0.40
C GLY A 302 31.41 6.66 -0.58
N GLU A 303 31.00 7.53 -1.50
CA GLU A 303 31.80 8.66 -1.99
C GLU A 303 30.90 9.55 -2.86
N SER A 304 30.96 10.85 -2.58
CA SER A 304 30.26 11.90 -3.31
C SER A 304 30.65 11.94 -4.78
N LYS A 305 29.70 11.80 -5.70
CA LYS A 305 29.83 12.35 -7.07
C LYS A 305 28.51 12.95 -7.56
N VAL A 306 28.53 14.28 -7.64
CA VAL A 306 27.57 15.11 -8.38
C VAL A 306 27.73 14.80 -9.87
N GLY A 307 26.65 14.41 -10.55
CA GLY A 307 26.61 14.23 -12.00
C GLY A 307 25.59 15.17 -12.64
N SER A 308 26.06 16.18 -13.37
CA SER A 308 25.25 17.02 -14.26
C SER A 308 24.96 16.26 -15.56
N TRP A 309 23.72 16.32 -16.05
CA TRP A 309 23.34 15.78 -17.37
C TRP A 309 23.01 16.92 -18.33
N ASP A 310 23.88 17.13 -19.30
CA ASP A 310 23.59 17.90 -20.52
C ASP A 310 22.84 16.98 -21.51
N LEU A 311 21.64 17.37 -21.91
CA LEU A 311 20.94 16.81 -23.07
C LEU A 311 20.86 17.89 -24.15
N CYS A 312 21.82 17.86 -25.07
CA CYS A 312 21.78 18.62 -26.32
C CYS A 312 21.85 17.66 -27.51
N ALA A 313 20.85 17.79 -28.39
CA ALA A 313 20.80 17.38 -29.80
C ALA A 313 20.70 15.86 -30.09
N GLU A 314 19.87 15.36 -31.01
CA GLU A 314 19.44 15.93 -32.30
C GLU A 314 17.96 15.58 -32.61
N MET A 315 17.17 16.54 -33.08
CA MET A 315 15.90 16.27 -33.78
C MET A 315 16.03 16.66 -35.26
N PRO A 316 15.47 15.87 -36.21
CA PRO A 316 15.52 16.21 -37.64
C PRO A 316 14.63 17.41 -37.97
N THR A 317 15.15 18.32 -38.78
CA THR A 317 14.41 19.47 -39.32
C THR A 317 13.44 19.03 -40.42
N GLY A 318 12.14 19.10 -40.16
CA GLY A 318 11.07 18.99 -41.14
C GLY A 318 9.94 19.99 -40.83
N PRO A 319 9.18 20.47 -41.84
CA PRO A 319 8.22 21.55 -41.65
C PRO A 319 7.01 21.09 -40.82
N VAL A 320 6.77 21.79 -39.71
CA VAL A 320 5.60 21.64 -38.83
C VAL A 320 4.38 22.32 -39.46
N SER A 321 3.34 21.54 -39.77
CA SER A 321 1.98 22.04 -39.94
C SER A 321 1.11 21.50 -38.80
N GLU A 322 0.51 22.44 -38.07
CA GLU A 322 -0.53 22.27 -37.03
C GLU A 322 -0.11 21.52 -35.75
N LEU A 323 0.09 22.27 -34.66
CA LEU A 323 0.22 21.71 -33.31
C LEU A 323 -0.82 22.32 -32.36
N PHE A 324 -1.56 21.40 -31.73
CA PHE A 324 -2.39 21.59 -30.56
C PHE A 324 -1.59 22.25 -29.42
N LEU A 325 -2.20 23.24 -28.76
CA LEU A 325 -1.74 23.78 -27.48
C LEU A 325 -1.85 22.70 -26.38
N ILE A 326 -0.71 22.15 -25.96
CA ILE A 326 -0.58 21.48 -24.66
C ILE A 326 0.08 22.47 -23.71
N ASN A 327 -0.66 22.93 -22.70
CA ASN A 327 -0.11 23.69 -21.58
C ASN A 327 0.69 22.74 -20.68
N LEU A 328 2.02 22.76 -20.82
CA LEU A 328 2.94 22.16 -19.85
C LEU A 328 3.62 23.30 -19.08
N VAL A 329 3.25 23.45 -17.81
CA VAL A 329 3.95 24.33 -16.87
C VAL A 329 5.11 23.52 -16.28
N PHE A 330 6.35 23.93 -16.56
CA PHE A 330 7.53 23.41 -15.89
C PHE A 330 7.90 24.34 -14.74
N PHE A 331 8.03 23.81 -13.53
CA PHE A 331 8.68 24.51 -12.42
C PHE A 331 10.16 24.12 -12.39
N SER A 332 11.03 25.12 -12.53
CA SER A 332 12.47 25.00 -12.27
C SER A 332 12.75 25.71 -10.94
N VAL A 333 13.32 24.97 -9.98
CA VAL A 333 13.79 25.54 -8.71
C VAL A 333 15.30 25.77 -8.83
N SER A 334 15.72 27.02 -8.97
CA SER A 334 17.11 27.41 -8.71
C SER A 334 17.23 28.00 -7.31
N HIS A 335 18.30 27.65 -6.60
CA HIS A 335 18.66 28.22 -5.32
C HIS A 335 18.97 29.72 -5.49
N ASP A 336 17.97 30.55 -5.26
CA ASP A 336 18.01 31.84 -4.56
C ASP A 336 16.62 32.49 -4.67
N ALA A 337 16.11 32.98 -3.55
CA ALA A 337 14.69 33.27 -3.34
C ALA A 337 14.16 34.46 -4.17
N THR A 338 13.12 34.23 -5.00
CA THR A 338 12.01 35.18 -5.23
C THR A 338 10.81 34.44 -5.84
N PHE A 339 9.63 34.49 -5.21
CA PHE A 339 8.40 33.91 -5.77
C PHE A 339 7.73 34.90 -6.73
N LEU A 340 7.57 34.51 -7.99
CA LEU A 340 6.72 35.21 -8.97
C LEU A 340 5.39 34.45 -9.11
N LEU A 341 4.32 35.00 -8.54
CA LEU A 341 2.96 34.53 -8.74
C LEU A 341 2.47 35.03 -10.12
N ALA A 342 2.39 34.14 -11.11
CA ALA A 342 1.73 34.44 -12.38
C ALA A 342 0.23 34.14 -12.28
N ILE A 343 -0.60 35.18 -12.24
CA ILE A 343 -2.06 35.07 -12.44
C ILE A 343 -2.30 35.19 -13.96
N PRO A 344 -2.95 34.20 -14.62
CA PRO A 344 -3.18 34.29 -16.05
C PRO A 344 -4.26 35.32 -16.36
N PHE A 345 -3.90 36.39 -17.07
CA PHE A 345 -4.85 37.26 -17.77
C PHE A 345 -4.79 36.96 -19.27
N THR A 346 -5.97 36.76 -19.86
CA THR A 346 -6.17 36.64 -21.31
C THR A 346 -6.27 38.05 -21.92
N GLY A 347 -5.22 38.53 -22.59
CA GLY A 347 -5.33 39.79 -23.34
C GLY A 347 -4.01 40.39 -23.81
N TRP A 348 -4.00 40.85 -25.06
CA TRP A 348 -2.85 41.39 -25.81
C TRP A 348 -2.39 42.75 -25.25
N GLY A 349 -1.09 42.92 -24.99
CA GLY A 349 -0.49 44.22 -24.64
C GLY A 349 1.03 44.18 -24.49
N TRP A 350 1.72 45.18 -25.06
CA TRP A 350 3.18 45.30 -25.13
C TRP A 350 3.83 45.61 -23.77
N LEU A 351 4.94 44.95 -23.45
CA LEU A 351 5.75 45.20 -22.24
C LEU A 351 6.80 46.30 -22.48
N ASN A 352 6.72 47.38 -21.70
CA ASN A 352 7.86 48.28 -21.44
C ASN A 352 8.56 47.82 -20.15
N PHE A 353 9.87 47.60 -20.20
CA PHE A 353 10.67 47.26 -19.03
C PHE A 353 11.02 48.52 -18.23
N ALA A 354 10.78 48.49 -16.92
CA ALA A 354 11.39 49.41 -15.96
C ALA A 354 12.06 48.61 -14.85
N MET A 355 13.37 48.79 -14.67
CA MET A 355 14.13 48.23 -13.55
C MET A 355 13.85 49.04 -12.27
N ILE A 356 13.68 48.35 -11.14
CA ILE A 356 13.73 48.96 -9.80
C ILE A 356 14.91 48.31 -9.05
N PRO A 357 15.87 49.09 -8.51
CA PRO A 357 17.01 48.55 -7.76
C PRO A 357 16.59 48.12 -6.35
N GLY A 358 17.23 47.07 -5.84
CA GLY A 358 16.96 46.48 -4.53
C GLY A 358 17.38 47.32 -3.34
N LEU A 359 16.92 46.90 -2.15
CA LEU A 359 17.45 47.27 -0.85
C LEU A 359 17.23 46.10 0.14
N ASP A 360 18.37 45.67 0.70
CA ASP A 360 18.68 44.92 1.94
C ASP A 360 17.72 43.86 2.52
#